data_AF-A0A522Q1N2-F1
#
_entry.id   AF-A0A522Q1N2-F1
#
_cell.length_a   1.000
_cell.length_b   1.000
_cell.length_c   1.000
_cell.angle_alpha   90.00
_cell.angle_beta   90.00
_cell.angle_gamma   90.00
#
_symmetry.space_group_name_H-M   'P 1'
#
loop_
_entity.id
_entity.type
_entity.pdbx_description
1 polymer ?
#
loop_
_entity_poly.entity_id
_entity_poly.type
_entity_poly.pdbx_seq_one_letter_code
_entity_poly.pdbx_strand_id
1 'polypeptide(L)' 'MREWTDGELETNRVQFGQQLLKLRFQLLGGQGDVLPVMRQLRKGIARVQTVQRERDLKLSAQEKS' A
#
# COMPACT_ATOMS: atom_id res chain seq x y z
N MET A 1 9.67 -5.21 0.64
CA MET A 1 9.17 -3.82 0.44
C MET A 1 10.29 -2.86 0.08
N ARG A 2 11.33 -2.67 0.91
CA ARG A 2 12.45 -1.77 0.56
C ARG A 2 13.28 -2.21 -0.65
N GLU A 3 13.23 -3.51 -0.96
CA GLU A 3 13.89 -4.10 -2.14
C GLU A 3 13.07 -4.01 -3.43
N TRP A 4 11.79 -3.60 -3.36
CA TRP A 4 10.96 -3.44 -4.56
C TRP A 4 11.37 -2.19 -5.33
N THR A 5 11.34 -2.28 -6.65
CA THR A 5 11.49 -1.11 -7.53
C THR A 5 10.30 -0.15 -7.38
N ASP A 6 10.43 1.10 -7.83
CA ASP A 6 9.32 2.07 -7.76
C ASP A 6 8.09 1.60 -8.57
N GLY A 7 8.31 0.93 -9.70
CA GLY A 7 7.24 0.34 -10.50
C GLY A 7 6.53 -0.83 -9.81
N GLU A 8 7.28 -1.69 -9.10
CA GLU A 8 6.70 -2.77 -8.30
C GLU A 8 5.96 -2.24 -7.07
N LEU A 9 6.46 -1.16 -6.44
CA LEU A 9 5.76 -0.50 -5.33
C LEU A 9 4.39 0.01 -5.79
N GLU A 10 4.33 0.69 -6.94
CA GLU A 10 3.07 1.19 -7.46
C GLU A 10 2.11 0.07 -7.87
N THR A 11 2.63 -0.97 -8.52
CA THR A 11 1.83 -2.15 -8.88
C THR A 11 1.23 -2.82 -7.64
N ASN A 12 2.04 -3.03 -6.61
CA ASN A 12 1.57 -3.58 -5.33
C ASN A 12 0.54 -2.65 -4.66
N ARG A 13 0.73 -1.32 -4.72
CA ARG A 13 -0.23 -0.34 -4.18
C ARG A 13 -1.61 -0.49 -4.85
N VAL A 14 -1.62 -0.58 -6.18
CA VAL A 14 -2.86 -0.77 -6.97
C VAL A 14 -3.51 -2.11 -6.63
N GLN A 15 -2.73 -3.19 -6.57
CA GLN A 15 -3.25 -4.52 -6.22
C GLN A 15 -3.87 -4.55 -4.81
N PHE A 16 -3.22 -3.94 -3.81
CA PHE A 16 -3.80 -3.83 -2.47
C PHE A 16 -5.11 -3.02 -2.47
N GLY A 17 -5.19 -1.96 -3.27
CA GLY A 17 -6.43 -1.19 -3.45
C GLY A 17 -7.57 -2.01 -4.05
N GLN A 18 -7.29 -2.80 -5.09
CA GLN A 18 -8.27 -3.71 -5.72
C GLN A 18 -8.74 -4.79 -4.74
N GLN A 19 -7.82 -5.40 -3.98
CA GLN A 19 -8.18 -6.37 -2.94
C GLN A 19 -9.04 -5.72 -1.86
N LEU A 20 -8.73 -4.50 -1.44
CA LEU A 20 -9.54 -3.78 -0.45
C LEU A 20 -10.96 -3.53 -0.97
N LEU A 21 -11.11 -3.18 -2.26
CA LEU A 21 -12.42 -3.01 -2.89
C LEU A 21 -13.23 -4.31 -2.85
N LYS A 22 -12.62 -5.45 -3.18
CA LYS A 22 -13.26 -6.77 -3.09
C LYS A 22 -13.70 -7.10 -1.66
N LEU A 23 -12.85 -6.86 -0.67
CA LEU A 23 -13.19 -7.11 0.74
C LEU A 23 -14.30 -6.18 1.25
N ARG A 24 -14.39 -4.93 0.75
CA ARG A 24 -15.51 -4.03 1.06
C ARG A 24 -16.84 -4.60 0.56
N PHE A 25 -16.87 -5.17 -0.65
CA PHE A 25 -18.08 -5.83 -1.15
C PHE A 25 -18.45 -7.06 -0.31
N GLN A 26 -17.49 -7.87 0.12
CA GLN A 26 -17.73 -9.01 1.01
C GLN A 26 -18.25 -8.57 2.39
N LEU A 27 -17.70 -7.48 2.94
CA LEU A 27 -18.16 -6.91 4.19
C LEU A 27 -19.61 -6.41 4.09
N LEU A 28 -19.97 -5.73 2.98
CA LEU A 28 -21.34 -5.31 2.71
C LEU A 28 -22.30 -6.50 2.58
N GLY A 29 -21.80 -7.64 2.08
CA GLY A 29 -22.54 -8.92 2.05
C GLY A 29 -22.72 -9.59 3.42
N GLY A 30 -22.30 -8.95 4.51
CA GLY A 30 -22.49 -9.46 5.88
C GLY A 30 -21.40 -10.40 6.38
N GLN A 31 -20.29 -10.57 5.64
CA GLN A 31 -19.21 -11.47 6.04
C GLN A 31 -18.21 -10.74 6.97
N GLY A 32 -18.29 -11.00 8.28
CA GLY A 32 -17.52 -10.29 9.31
C GLY A 32 -16.02 -10.63 9.39
N ASP A 33 -15.62 -11.78 8.85
CA ASP A 33 -14.26 -12.31 8.96
C ASP A 33 -13.21 -11.56 8.11
N VAL A 34 -13.66 -10.61 7.28
CA VAL A 34 -12.78 -9.84 6.39
C VAL A 34 -12.09 -8.65 7.08
N LEU A 35 -12.54 -8.23 8.26
CA LEU A 35 -12.02 -7.04 8.96
C LEU A 35 -10.52 -7.12 9.32
N PRO A 36 -9.99 -8.25 9.83
CA PRO A 36 -8.55 -8.39 10.08
C PRO A 36 -7.71 -8.24 8.80
N VAL A 37 -8.15 -8.86 7.71
CA VAL A 37 -7.46 -8.81 6.41
C VAL A 37 -7.47 -7.38 5.85
N MET A 38 -8.60 -6.68 5.93
CA MET A 38 -8.70 -5.27 5.54
C MET A 38 -7.76 -4.36 6.34
N ARG A 39 -7.55 -4.63 7.63
CA ARG A 39 -6.59 -3.89 8.46
C ARG A 39 -5.15 -4.14 8.01
N GLN A 40 -4.81 -5.39 7.68
CA GLN A 40 -3.48 -5.74 7.21
C GLN A 40 -3.16 -5.11 5.85
N LEU A 41 -4.12 -5.12 4.91
CA LEU A 41 -3.98 -4.48 3.60
C LEU A 41 -3.81 -2.97 3.72
N ARG A 42 -4.58 -2.29 4.58
CA ARG A 42 -4.40 -0.85 4.85
C ARG A 42 -3.00 -0.54 5.38
N LYS A 43 -2.47 -1.36 6.28
CA LYS A 43 -1.07 -1.23 6.77
C LYS A 43 -0.06 -1.49 5.65
N GLY A 44 -0.35 -2.42 4.74
CA GLY A 44 0.48 -2.67 3.55
C GLY A 44 0.59 -1.44 2.66
N ILE A 45 -0.55 -0.82 2.32
CA ILE A 45 -0.61 0.42 1.52
C ILE A 45 0.17 1.54 2.22
N ALA A 46 -0.05 1.76 3.51
CA ALA A 46 0.65 2.79 4.27
C ALA A 46 2.18 2.60 4.23
N ARG A 47 2.66 1.36 4.39
CA ARG A 47 4.10 1.05 4.30
C ARG A 47 4.68 1.33 2.91
N VAL A 48 3.95 1.00 1.85
CA VAL A 48 4.38 1.31 0.47
C VAL A 48 4.52 2.82 0.29
N GLN A 49 3.52 3.59 0.71
CA GLN A 49 3.54 5.06 0.65
C GLN A 49 4.68 5.66 1.47
N THR A 50 4.98 5.10 2.65
CA THR A 50 6.13 5.54 3.46
C THR A 50 7.44 5.31 2.72
N VAL A 51 7.65 4.14 2.11
CA VAL A 51 8.88 3.86 1.35
C VAL A 51 9.03 4.77 0.14
N GLN A 52 7.93 5.02 -0.60
CA GLN A 52 7.93 5.98 -1.71
C GLN A 52 8.35 7.37 -1.22
N ARG A 53 7.73 7.87 -0.14
CA ARG A 53 8.06 9.18 0.43
C ARG A 53 9.50 9.26 0.94
N GLU A 54 10.01 8.20 1.57
CA GLU A 54 11.41 8.11 2.02
C GLU A 54 12.39 8.23 0.84
N ARG A 55 12.06 7.64 -0.32
CA ARG A 55 12.87 7.73 -1.54
C ARG A 55 12.85 9.14 -2.11
N ASP A 56 11.67 9.75 -2.23
CA ASP A 56 11.53 11.13 -2.71
C ASP A 56 12.34 12.12 -1.86
N LEU A 57 12.27 11.96 -0.53
CA LEU A 57 13.02 12.81 0.40
C LEU A 57 14.53 12.67 0.21
N LYS A 58 15.03 11.44 0.01
CA LYS A 58 16.46 11.20 -0.28
C LYS A 58 16.90 11.86 -1.59
N LEU A 59 16.11 11.70 -2.66
CA LEU A 59 16.40 12.34 -3.95
C LEU A 59 16.47 13.86 -3.80
N SER A 60 15.46 14.47 -3.17
CA SER A 60 15.41 15.92 -2.95
C SER A 60 16.52 16.45 -2.02
N ALA A 61 17.07 15.61 -1.15
CA ALA A 61 18.20 15.96 -0.30
C ALA A 61 19.53 15.90 -1.05
N GLN A 62 19.68 14.98 -2.01
CA GLN A 62 20.85 14.89 -2.88
C GLN A 62 20.93 16.03 -3.90
N GLU A 63 19.80 16.51 -4.40
CA GLU A 63 19.74 17.64 -5.35
C GLU A 63 20.13 19.00 -4.73
N LYS A 64 20.10 19.12 -3.40
CA LYS A 64 20.36 20.38 -2.67
C LYS A 64 21.80 20.49 -2.15
N SER A 65 22.65 19.50 -2.40
CA SER A 65 24.04 19.45 -1.95
C SER A 65 25.01 19.60 -3.12
#